data_AF-A0A5D0CMK2-F1
#
_entry.id   AF-A0A5D0CMK2-F1
#
_cell.length_a   1.000
_cell.length_b   1.000
_cell.length_c   1.000
_cell.angle_alpha   90.00
_cell.angle_beta   90.00
_cell.angle_gamma   90.00
#
_symmetry.space_group_name_H-M   'P 1'
#
loop_
_entity.id
_entity.type
_entity.pdbx_description
1 polymer ?
#
loop_
_entity_poly.entity_id
_entity_poly.type
_entity_poly.pdbx_seq_one_letter_code
_entity_poly.pdbx_strand_id
1 'polypeptide(L)'
;MGFDWGGFAGSIVGVLGAYGIAVWQVRKQREAEEPSKHKKIYELSILISEHLNSAWSYFATENFEYGELFRKVIEFNNSIIKYQSEAIGTDKRLVAVVSETIQGLSDISKKFSAKPRNHENYMLYEGELITLAEVMRGKCLEIRDEIVKQNKQDF
;
A
#
# COMPACT_ATOMS: atom_id res chain seq x y z
N MET A 1 -29.53 9.17 -26.94
CA MET A 1 -28.48 8.26 -26.44
C MET A 1 -28.51 8.34 -24.92
N GLY A 2 -29.12 7.36 -24.26
CA GLY A 2 -29.18 7.30 -22.80
C GLY A 2 -27.99 6.49 -22.29
N PHE A 3 -27.10 7.13 -21.54
CA PHE A 3 -25.95 6.46 -20.92
C PHE A 3 -26.47 5.61 -19.76
N ASP A 4 -26.18 4.31 -19.80
CA ASP A 4 -26.69 3.31 -18.85
C ASP A 4 -25.84 3.33 -17.56
N TRP A 5 -26.29 4.10 -16.58
CA TRP A 5 -25.64 4.24 -15.27
C TRP A 5 -25.88 3.04 -14.33
N GLY A 6 -26.74 2.09 -14.71
CA GLY A 6 -27.11 0.94 -13.86
C GLY A 6 -26.00 -0.10 -13.70
N GLY A 7 -25.16 -0.28 -14.72
CA GLY A 7 -24.06 -1.26 -14.69
C GLY A 7 -22.83 -0.82 -13.89
N PHE A 8 -22.52 0.48 -13.89
CA PHE A 8 -21.32 1.04 -13.25
C PHE A 8 -21.47 1.17 -11.72
N ALA A 9 -22.67 1.46 -11.24
CA ALA A 9 -22.95 1.54 -9.80
C ALA A 9 -22.96 0.16 -9.12
N GLY A 10 -23.42 -0.88 -9.83
CA GLY A 10 -23.41 -2.26 -9.31
C GLY A 10 -22.00 -2.85 -9.14
N SER A 11 -21.06 -2.51 -10.03
CA SER A 11 -19.68 -2.98 -9.95
C SER A 11 -18.90 -2.33 -8.80
N ILE A 12 -19.08 -1.04 -8.54
CA ILE A 12 -18.34 -0.34 -7.47
C ILE A 12 -18.84 -0.78 -6.08
N VAL A 13 -20.15 -0.94 -5.90
CA VAL A 13 -20.74 -1.41 -4.64
C VAL A 13 -20.38 -2.89 -4.38
N GLY A 14 -20.31 -3.72 -5.42
CA GLY A 14 -19.86 -5.11 -5.32
C GLY A 14 -18.39 -5.25 -4.90
N VAL A 15 -17.50 -4.40 -5.42
CA VAL A 15 -16.07 -4.41 -5.08
C VAL A 15 -15.83 -3.92 -3.65
N LEU A 16 -16.53 -2.88 -3.19
CA LEU A 16 -16.44 -2.40 -1.81
C LEU A 16 -17.02 -3.39 -0.79
N GLY A 17 -18.11 -4.09 -1.14
CA GLY A 17 -18.68 -5.16 -0.33
C GLY A 17 -17.75 -6.37 -0.21
N ALA A 18 -17.14 -6.79 -1.32
CA ALA A 18 -16.14 -7.87 -1.31
C ALA A 18 -14.89 -7.49 -0.52
N TYR A 19 -14.43 -6.24 -0.59
CA TYR A 19 -13.34 -5.71 0.21
C TYR A 19 -13.66 -5.76 1.72
N GLY A 20 -14.87 -5.35 2.12
CA GLY A 20 -15.30 -5.40 3.52
C GLY A 20 -15.32 -6.82 4.09
N ILE A 21 -15.80 -7.81 3.31
CA ILE A 21 -15.82 -9.22 3.72
C ILE A 21 -14.41 -9.80 3.77
N ALA A 22 -13.54 -9.47 2.81
CA ALA A 22 -12.15 -9.89 2.81
C ALA A 22 -11.38 -9.32 4.01
N VAL A 23 -11.55 -8.03 4.32
CA VAL A 23 -10.96 -7.38 5.49
C VAL A 23 -11.46 -8.01 6.79
N TRP A 24 -12.75 -8.33 6.88
CA TRP A 24 -13.33 -8.99 8.06
C TRP A 24 -12.83 -10.42 8.26
N GLN A 25 -12.75 -11.23 7.19
CA GLN A 25 -12.20 -12.59 7.25
C GLN A 25 -10.70 -12.58 7.57
N VAL A 26 -9.94 -11.65 6.99
CA VAL A 26 -8.51 -11.44 7.29
C VAL A 26 -8.34 -11.04 8.77
N ARG A 27 -9.20 -10.18 9.30
CA ARG A 27 -9.18 -9.78 10.71
C ARG A 27 -9.44 -10.97 11.65
N LYS A 28 -10.41 -11.83 11.33
CA LYS A 28 -10.67 -13.04 12.12
C LYS A 28 -9.56 -14.09 12.05
N GLN A 29 -8.89 -14.24 10.90
CA GLN A 29 -7.72 -15.13 10.80
C GLN A 29 -6.53 -14.59 11.60
N ARG A 30 -6.35 -13.26 11.64
CA ARG A 30 -5.28 -12.60 12.41
C ARG A 30 -5.40 -12.82 13.92
N GLU A 31 -6.62 -12.86 14.47
CA GLU A 31 -6.85 -13.14 15.90
C GLU A 31 -6.49 -14.58 16.30
N ALA A 32 -6.54 -15.53 15.35
CA ALA A 32 -6.22 -16.94 15.60
C ALA A 32 -4.73 -17.29 15.40
N GLU A 33 -3.99 -16.51 14.62
CA GLU A 33 -2.58 -16.76 14.26
C GLU A 33 -1.57 -15.82 14.95
N GLU A 34 -2.00 -15.01 15.91
CA GLU A 34 -1.17 -13.96 16.52
C GLU A 34 0.09 -14.52 17.21
N PRO A 35 1.30 -14.16 16.74
CA PRO A 35 2.52 -14.76 17.24
C PRO A 35 3.04 -14.06 18.50
N SER A 36 2.97 -14.71 19.67
CA SER A 36 3.26 -14.09 20.98
C SER A 36 4.66 -13.48 21.11
N LYS A 37 5.69 -14.09 20.49
CA LYS A 37 7.10 -13.67 20.59
C LYS A 37 7.47 -12.53 19.62
N HIS A 38 6.76 -12.42 18.50
CA HIS A 38 7.04 -11.47 17.42
C HIS A 38 5.84 -10.56 17.10
N LYS A 39 4.91 -10.44 18.04
CA LYS A 39 3.62 -9.75 17.89
C LYS A 39 3.77 -8.34 17.31
N LYS A 40 4.70 -7.53 17.84
CA LYS A 40 4.92 -6.15 17.36
C LYS A 40 5.39 -6.10 15.90
N ILE A 41 6.26 -7.01 15.49
CA ILE A 41 6.75 -7.08 14.09
C ILE A 41 5.59 -7.47 13.18
N TYR A 42 4.78 -8.44 13.61
CA TYR A 42 3.60 -8.90 12.89
C TYR A 42 2.55 -7.77 12.72
N GLU A 43 2.17 -7.11 13.82
CA GLU A 43 1.22 -5.99 13.81
C GLU A 43 1.71 -4.83 12.92
N LEU A 44 2.98 -4.44 13.06
CA LEU A 44 3.54 -3.34 12.27
C LEU A 44 3.65 -3.70 10.78
N SER A 45 4.01 -4.94 10.45
CA SER A 45 4.04 -5.41 9.05
C SER A 45 2.65 -5.33 8.39
N ILE A 46 1.60 -5.63 9.16
CA ILE A 46 0.20 -5.52 8.72
C ILE A 46 -0.17 -4.06 8.50
N LEU A 47 0.12 -3.18 9.47
CA LEU A 47 -0.23 -1.77 9.38
C LEU A 47 0.43 -1.09 8.17
N ILE A 48 1.73 -1.34 7.96
CA ILE A 48 2.45 -0.80 6.81
C ILE A 48 1.88 -1.39 5.51
N SER A 49 1.62 -2.70 5.46
CA SER A 49 1.01 -3.36 4.29
C SER A 49 -0.37 -2.79 3.94
N GLU A 50 -1.21 -2.52 4.92
CA GLU A 50 -2.54 -1.93 4.71
C GLU A 50 -2.46 -0.49 4.22
N HIS A 51 -1.51 0.29 4.75
CA HIS A 51 -1.25 1.63 4.26
C HIS A 51 -0.78 1.59 2.80
N LEU A 52 0.15 0.70 2.47
CA LEU A 52 0.62 0.50 1.09
C LEU A 52 -0.51 0.06 0.15
N ASN A 53 -1.45 -0.74 0.65
CA ASN A 53 -2.64 -1.13 -0.12
C ASN A 53 -3.55 0.06 -0.48
N SER A 54 -3.52 1.15 0.31
CA SER A 54 -4.30 2.35 0.01
C SER A 54 -3.77 3.17 -1.17
N ALA A 55 -2.60 2.82 -1.74
CA ALA A 55 -1.99 3.51 -2.87
C ALA A 55 -2.93 3.66 -4.07
N TRP A 56 -3.78 2.67 -4.34
CA TRP A 56 -4.80 2.76 -5.41
C TRP A 56 -5.76 3.93 -5.18
N SER A 57 -6.29 4.09 -3.97
CA SER A 57 -7.14 5.24 -3.64
C SER A 57 -6.36 6.56 -3.54
N TYR A 58 -5.06 6.47 -3.28
CA TYR A 58 -4.19 7.62 -3.07
C TYR A 58 -3.64 8.19 -4.38
N PHE A 59 -3.36 7.37 -5.37
CA PHE A 59 -2.70 7.79 -6.61
C PHE A 59 -3.62 7.73 -7.81
N ALA A 60 -4.61 6.84 -7.82
CA ALA A 60 -5.57 6.84 -8.90
C ALA A 60 -6.43 8.09 -8.82
N THR A 61 -6.35 8.92 -9.86
CA THR A 61 -7.20 10.11 -9.96
C THR A 61 -7.94 10.06 -11.28
N GLU A 62 -9.24 10.31 -11.24
CA GLU A 62 -10.11 10.25 -12.42
C GLU A 62 -9.85 11.41 -13.40
N ASN A 63 -9.29 12.51 -12.90
CA ASN A 63 -9.01 13.71 -13.67
C ASN A 63 -7.51 13.85 -13.83
N PHE A 64 -7.03 13.84 -15.07
CA PHE A 64 -5.61 13.99 -15.43
C PHE A 64 -5.00 15.28 -14.84
N GLU A 65 -4.49 15.20 -13.61
CA GLU A 65 -3.95 16.33 -12.86
C GLU A 65 -2.60 15.96 -12.23
N TYR A 66 -1.53 16.21 -12.98
CA TYR A 66 -0.15 15.96 -12.50
C TYR A 66 0.13 16.59 -11.14
N GLY A 67 -0.26 17.86 -10.97
CA GLY A 67 -0.01 18.59 -9.72
C GLY A 67 -0.69 17.93 -8.53
N GLU A 68 -1.90 17.41 -8.74
CA GLU A 68 -2.64 16.67 -7.71
C GLU A 68 -1.93 15.35 -7.39
N LEU A 69 -1.53 14.58 -8.41
CA LEU A 69 -0.81 13.32 -8.22
C LEU A 69 0.51 13.52 -7.46
N PHE A 70 1.30 14.54 -7.80
CA PHE A 70 2.52 14.89 -7.04
C PHE A 70 2.22 15.25 -5.59
N ARG A 71 1.17 16.05 -5.33
CA ARG A 71 0.75 16.38 -3.97
C ARG A 71 0.40 15.11 -3.19
N LYS A 72 -0.37 14.21 -3.80
CA LYS A 72 -0.74 12.93 -3.20
C LYS A 72 0.49 12.06 -2.89
N VAL A 73 1.49 12.01 -3.77
CA VAL A 73 2.75 11.30 -3.45
C VAL A 73 3.46 11.89 -2.24
N ILE A 74 3.51 13.21 -2.10
CA ILE A 74 4.11 13.87 -0.92
C ILE A 74 3.34 13.54 0.35
N GLU A 75 2.00 13.61 0.31
CA GLU A 75 1.15 13.31 1.47
C GLU A 75 1.29 11.84 1.89
N PHE A 76 1.39 10.91 0.93
CA PHE A 76 1.63 9.49 1.17
C PHE A 76 3.03 9.21 1.73
N ASN A 77 4.07 9.89 1.23
CA ASN A 77 5.41 9.83 1.82
C ASN A 77 5.40 10.24 3.29
N ASN A 78 4.72 11.35 3.59
CA ASN A 78 4.58 11.87 4.96
C ASN A 78 3.73 10.98 5.85
N SER A 79 2.85 10.15 5.30
CA SER A 79 2.08 9.19 6.08
C SER A 79 2.90 7.93 6.38
N ILE A 80 3.66 7.43 5.41
CA ILE A 80 4.51 6.24 5.57
C ILE A 80 5.70 6.50 6.50
N ILE A 81 6.33 7.67 6.44
CA ILE A 81 7.48 7.99 7.31
C ILE A 81 7.12 7.95 8.80
N LYS A 82 5.82 8.10 9.16
CA LYS A 82 5.35 8.00 10.55
C LYS A 82 5.62 6.63 11.16
N TYR A 83 5.71 5.56 10.36
CA TYR A 83 6.03 4.22 10.84
C TYR A 83 7.54 4.01 11.07
N GLN A 84 8.40 4.94 10.66
CA GLN A 84 9.84 4.72 10.68
C GLN A 84 10.41 4.60 12.10
N SER A 85 9.97 5.45 13.03
CA SER A 85 10.39 5.39 14.43
C SER A 85 9.99 4.07 15.09
N GLU A 86 8.77 3.60 14.83
CA GLU A 86 8.25 2.34 15.35
C GLU A 86 8.98 1.13 14.72
N ALA A 87 9.29 1.20 13.43
CA ALA A 87 10.04 0.17 12.73
C ALA A 87 11.48 0.02 13.27
N ILE A 88 12.16 1.13 13.58
CA ILE A 88 13.52 1.13 14.16
C ILE A 88 13.56 0.36 15.48
N GLY A 89 12.52 0.52 16.31
CA GLY A 89 12.41 -0.20 17.59
C GLY A 89 11.97 -1.67 17.46
N THR A 90 11.67 -2.15 16.25
CA THR A 90 10.95 -3.40 16.03
C THR A 90 11.72 -4.38 15.14
N ASP A 91 11.95 -4.05 13.86
CA ASP A 91 12.66 -4.92 12.91
C ASP A 91 13.33 -4.10 11.80
N LYS A 92 14.63 -4.34 11.56
CA LYS A 92 15.43 -3.65 10.53
C LYS A 92 14.87 -3.81 9.10
N ARG A 93 14.16 -4.91 8.82
CA ARG A 93 13.53 -5.17 7.52
C ARG A 93 12.34 -4.24 7.30
N LEU A 94 11.56 -3.94 8.34
CA LEU A 94 10.48 -2.96 8.25
C LEU A 94 11.04 -1.54 8.06
N VAL A 95 12.18 -1.21 8.68
CA VAL A 95 12.89 0.06 8.43
C VAL A 95 13.31 0.17 6.96
N ALA A 96 13.83 -0.93 6.40
CA ALA A 96 14.21 -0.99 4.99
C ALA A 96 12.99 -0.79 4.09
N VAL A 97 11.86 -1.47 4.34
CA VAL A 97 10.62 -1.29 3.55
C VAL A 97 10.16 0.17 3.57
N VAL A 98 10.10 0.81 4.74
CA VAL A 98 9.68 2.22 4.86
C VAL A 98 10.63 3.14 4.09
N SER A 99 11.95 2.96 4.28
CA SER A 99 12.96 3.82 3.68
C SER A 99 13.05 3.65 2.17
N GLU A 100 13.02 2.41 1.68
CA GLU A 100 13.00 2.07 0.25
C GLU A 100 11.72 2.58 -0.44
N THR A 101 10.57 2.53 0.26
CA THR A 101 9.32 3.11 -0.25
C THR A 101 9.46 4.61 -0.45
N ILE A 102 9.94 5.34 0.57
CA ILE A 102 10.10 6.80 0.50
C ILE A 102 11.08 7.19 -0.61
N GLN A 103 12.23 6.50 -0.66
CA GLN A 103 13.24 6.73 -1.68
C GLN A 103 12.70 6.45 -3.08
N GLY A 104 12.02 5.32 -3.28
CA GLY A 104 11.41 4.95 -4.56
C GLY A 104 10.36 5.95 -5.02
N LEU A 105 9.48 6.42 -4.14
CA LEU A 105 8.47 7.44 -4.46
C LEU A 105 9.13 8.76 -4.87
N SER A 106 10.21 9.15 -4.19
CA SER A 106 10.99 10.35 -4.54
C SER A 106 11.68 10.22 -5.90
N ASP A 107 12.29 9.06 -6.19
CA ASP A 107 12.99 8.80 -7.44
C ASP A 107 12.04 8.77 -8.64
N ILE A 108 10.88 8.11 -8.50
CA ILE A 108 9.83 8.12 -9.51
C ILE A 108 9.34 9.56 -9.72
N SER A 109 9.03 10.29 -8.65
CA SER A 109 8.61 11.70 -8.73
C SER A 109 9.61 12.56 -9.50
N LYS A 110 10.90 12.41 -9.19
CA LYS A 110 11.99 13.14 -9.86
C LYS A 110 12.11 12.77 -11.33
N LYS A 111 11.94 11.49 -11.67
CA LYS A 111 11.96 11.01 -13.06
C LYS A 111 10.84 11.66 -13.88
N PHE A 112 9.62 11.75 -13.33
CA PHE A 112 8.47 12.29 -14.07
C PHE A 112 8.34 13.81 -14.00
N SER A 113 8.98 14.48 -13.04
CA SER A 113 9.00 15.96 -13.01
C SER A 113 9.76 16.57 -14.19
N ALA A 114 10.73 15.84 -14.75
CA ALA A 114 11.48 16.24 -15.93
C ALA A 114 10.78 15.90 -17.26
N LYS A 115 9.67 15.16 -17.24
CA LYS A 115 8.96 14.71 -18.45
C LYS A 115 7.87 15.71 -18.88
N PRO A 116 7.48 15.70 -20.18
CA PRO A 116 6.34 16.47 -20.66
C PRO A 116 5.05 16.07 -19.93
N ARG A 117 4.28 17.07 -19.50
CA ARG A 117 3.00 16.89 -18.79
C ARG A 117 1.89 16.54 -19.78
N ASN A 118 1.82 15.27 -20.16
CA ASN A 118 0.80 14.72 -21.06
C ASN A 118 0.17 13.45 -20.48
N HIS A 119 -0.98 13.04 -21.02
CA HIS A 119 -1.76 11.93 -20.48
C HIS A 119 -0.97 10.63 -20.39
N GLU A 120 -0.18 10.31 -21.42
CA GLU A 120 0.65 9.10 -21.44
C GLU A 120 1.66 9.06 -20.30
N ASN A 121 2.44 10.12 -20.09
CA ASN A 121 3.42 10.17 -19.01
C ASN A 121 2.75 10.18 -17.63
N TYR A 122 1.47 10.55 -17.52
CA TYR A 122 0.74 10.53 -16.26
C TYR A 122 0.32 9.11 -15.92
N MET A 123 -0.25 8.39 -16.89
CA MET A 123 -0.60 6.98 -16.71
C MET A 123 0.64 6.15 -16.37
N LEU A 124 1.78 6.45 -17.01
CA LEU A 124 3.06 5.82 -16.66
C LEU A 124 3.54 6.20 -15.25
N TYR A 125 3.35 7.46 -14.84
CA TYR A 125 3.73 7.90 -13.50
C TYR A 125 2.90 7.21 -12.43
N GLU A 126 1.58 7.26 -12.57
CA GLU A 126 0.62 6.56 -11.71
C GLU A 126 0.92 5.05 -11.62
N GLY A 127 1.14 4.40 -12.77
CA GLY A 127 1.46 2.98 -12.83
C GLY A 127 2.76 2.61 -12.11
N GLU A 128 3.82 3.42 -12.25
CA GLU A 128 5.08 3.18 -11.53
C GLU A 128 4.92 3.35 -10.01
N LEU A 129 4.14 4.34 -9.57
CA LEU A 129 3.85 4.57 -8.14
C LEU A 129 3.08 3.39 -7.53
N ILE A 130 2.04 2.91 -8.22
CA ILE A 130 1.23 1.77 -7.79
C ILE A 130 2.09 0.50 -7.74
N THR A 131 2.88 0.25 -8.78
CA THR A 131 3.77 -0.92 -8.85
C THR A 131 4.76 -0.93 -7.67
N LEU A 132 5.37 0.21 -7.35
CA LEU A 132 6.26 0.32 -6.20
C LEU A 132 5.52 -0.03 -4.90
N ALA A 133 4.33 0.52 -4.68
CA ALA A 133 3.54 0.24 -3.48
C ALA A 133 3.18 -1.25 -3.36
N GLU A 134 2.84 -1.91 -4.47
CA GLU A 134 2.54 -3.34 -4.49
C GLU A 134 3.75 -4.22 -4.17
N VAL A 135 4.92 -3.89 -4.72
CA VAL A 135 6.18 -4.59 -4.41
C VAL A 135 6.51 -4.45 -2.93
N MET A 136 6.42 -3.24 -2.37
CA MET A 136 6.72 -3.01 -0.96
C MET A 136 5.70 -3.67 -0.04
N ARG A 137 4.42 -3.70 -0.44
CA ARG A 137 3.37 -4.46 0.25
C ARG A 137 3.72 -5.95 0.27
N GLY A 138 4.19 -6.49 -0.85
CA GLY A 138 4.68 -7.88 -0.95
C GLY A 138 5.75 -8.19 0.09
N LYS A 139 6.76 -7.32 0.23
CA LYS A 139 7.82 -7.47 1.25
C LYS A 139 7.27 -7.49 2.68
N CYS A 140 6.27 -6.65 3.00
CA CYS A 140 5.62 -6.70 4.31
C CYS A 140 4.90 -8.04 4.55
N LEU A 141 4.21 -8.56 3.54
CA LEU A 141 3.51 -9.85 3.63
C LEU A 141 4.49 -11.02 3.78
N GLU A 142 5.65 -10.97 3.11
CA GLU A 142 6.71 -11.97 3.30
C GLU A 142 7.22 -11.98 4.74
N ILE A 143 7.52 -10.81 5.31
CA ILE A 143 7.93 -10.70 6.73
C ILE A 143 6.87 -11.29 7.66
N ARG A 144 5.59 -10.97 7.41
CA ARG A 144 4.47 -11.52 8.18
C ARG A 144 4.42 -13.04 8.10
N ASP A 145 4.49 -13.59 6.90
CA ASP A 145 4.35 -15.03 6.66
C ASP A 145 5.51 -15.82 7.24
N GLU A 146 6.72 -15.27 7.23
CA GLU A 146 7.88 -15.83 7.93
C GLU A 146 7.65 -15.92 9.44
N ILE A 147 7.12 -14.85 10.05
CA ILE A 147 6.83 -14.85 11.49
C ILE A 147 5.78 -15.91 11.82
N VAL A 148 4.69 -16.00 11.03
CA VAL A 148 3.65 -17.02 11.23
C VAL A 148 4.24 -18.43 11.12
N LYS A 149 5.13 -18.67 10.15
CA LYS A 149 5.81 -19.97 9.99
C LYS A 149 6.70 -20.31 11.18
N GLN A 150 7.52 -19.37 11.66
CA GLN A 150 8.37 -19.58 12.83
C GLN A 150 7.54 -19.93 14.06
N ASN A 151 6.42 -19.22 14.23
CA ASN A 151 5.54 -19.46 15.36
C ASN A 151 4.86 -20.83 15.32
N LYS A 152 4.62 -21.42 14.14
CA LYS A 152 4.09 -22.79 13.98
C LYS A 152 5.15 -23.89 14.21
N GLN A 153 6.43 -23.57 14.13
CA GLN A 153 7.54 -24.51 14.36
C GLN A 153 7.99 -24.58 15.83
N ASP A 154 7.71 -23.53 16.60
CA ASP A 154 8.04 -23.44 18.03
C ASP A 154 6.98 -24.12 18.95
N PHE A 155 5.89 -24.66 18.38
CA PHE A 155 4.87 -25.49 19.04
C PHE A 155 4.96 -26.95 18.60
#